data_AF-A0A1Z7YS98-F1
#
_entry.id   AF-A0A1Z7YS98-F1
#
_cell.length_a   1.000
_cell.length_b   1.000
_cell.length_c   1.000
_cell.angle_alpha   90.00
_cell.angle_beta   90.00
_cell.angle_gamma   90.00
#
_symmetry.space_group_name_H-M   'P 1'
#
loop_
_entity.id
_entity.type
_entity.pdbx_description
1 polymer ?
#
loop_
_entity_poly.entity_id
_entity_poly.type
_entity_poly.pdbx_seq_one_letter_code
_entity_poly.pdbx_strand_id
1 'polypeptide(L)'
;MRKKGEFLSNMNHEIRTPLTAIIGFSESLTEPNITTMEKMDAVDVIVNNSRVLLQLINDILDYSKLEADKFYIEKVSVETGDTVEGVKSKSLLSHSLT
;
A
#
# COMPACT_ATOMS: atom_id res chain seq x y z
N MET A 1 -25.21 -3.64 6.81
CA MET A 1 -24.93 -2.18 6.78
C MET A 1 -23.91 -1.70 7.83
N ARG A 2 -23.88 -2.22 9.08
CA ARG A 2 -22.86 -1.82 10.09
C ARG A 2 -21.40 -2.13 9.69
N LYS A 3 -21.14 -3.30 9.10
CA LYS A 3 -19.80 -3.69 8.61
C LYS A 3 -19.23 -2.73 7.54
N LYS A 4 -20.08 -2.13 6.70
CA LYS A 4 -19.66 -1.14 5.68
C LYS A 4 -19.21 0.18 6.32
N GLY A 5 -19.92 0.65 7.34
CA GLY A 5 -19.55 1.85 8.08
C GLY A 5 -18.24 1.68 8.85
N GLU A 6 -18.07 0.52 9.51
CA GLU A 6 -16.83 0.16 10.22
C GLU A 6 -15.64 0.03 9.26
N PHE A 7 -15.81 -0.64 8.11
CA PHE A 7 -14.76 -0.75 7.09
C PHE A 7 -14.29 0.63 6.61
N LEU A 8 -15.23 1.50 6.19
CA LEU A 8 -14.88 2.84 5.71
C LEU A 8 -14.27 3.72 6.81
N SER A 9 -14.73 3.58 8.05
CA SER A 9 -14.14 4.28 9.20
C SER A 9 -12.69 3.84 9.41
N ASN A 10 -12.42 2.53 9.40
CA ASN A 10 -11.07 1.99 9.56
C ASN A 10 -10.14 2.48 8.44
N MET A 11 -10.60 2.43 7.18
CA MET A 11 -9.85 2.95 6.04
C MET A 11 -9.56 4.45 6.17
N ASN A 12 -10.52 5.25 6.63
CA ASN A 12 -10.28 6.68 6.89
C ASN A 12 -9.23 6.93 7.98
N HIS A 13 -9.17 6.09 9.01
CA HIS A 13 -8.11 6.17 10.02
C HIS A 13 -6.75 5.76 9.45
N GLU A 14 -6.72 4.66 8.69
CA GLU A 14 -5.51 4.13 8.07
C GLU A 14 -4.97 5.03 6.94
N ILE A 15 -5.81 5.80 6.25
CA ILE A 15 -5.38 6.83 5.27
C ILE A 15 -4.74 8.02 5.98
N ARG A 16 -5.29 8.42 7.13
CA ARG A 16 -4.88 9.64 7.81
C ARG A 16 -3.45 9.57 8.30
N THR A 17 -3.05 8.43 8.87
CA THR A 17 -1.70 8.23 9.40
C THR A 17 -0.59 8.47 8.36
N PRO A 18 -0.54 7.77 7.21
CA PRO A 18 0.48 8.01 6.20
C PRO A 18 0.37 9.39 5.56
N LEU A 19 -0.85 9.93 5.37
CA LEU A 19 -1.04 11.28 4.84
C LEU A 19 -0.47 12.36 5.77
N THR A 20 -0.72 12.25 7.07
CA THR A 20 -0.18 13.16 8.08
C THR A 20 1.35 13.10 8.12
N ALA A 21 1.94 11.90 8.00
CA ALA A 21 3.38 11.76 7.88
C ALA A 21 3.92 12.46 6.62
N ILE A 22 3.32 12.22 5.45
CA ILE A 22 3.74 12.88 4.20
C ILE A 22 3.72 14.39 4.34
N ILE A 23 2.65 14.97 4.88
CA ILE A 23 2.51 16.42 5.06
C ILE A 23 3.60 16.94 6.02
N GLY A 24 3.72 16.35 7.22
CA GLY A 24 4.67 16.83 8.23
C GLY A 24 6.13 16.76 7.77
N PHE A 25 6.52 15.68 7.09
CA PHE A 25 7.87 15.58 6.53
C PHE A 25 8.08 16.48 5.31
N SER A 26 7.03 16.75 4.52
CA SER A 26 7.12 17.72 3.43
C SER A 26 7.28 19.16 3.94
N GLU A 27 6.62 19.50 5.05
CA GLU A 27 6.78 20.79 5.73
C GLU A 27 8.19 20.94 6.32
N SER A 28 8.71 19.88 6.97
CA SER A 28 10.08 19.83 7.50
C SER A 28 11.15 20.13 6.44
N LEU A 29 10.97 19.67 5.19
CA LEU A 29 11.89 19.96 4.09
C LEU A 29 12.03 21.45 3.75
N THR A 30 11.08 22.28 4.20
CA THR A 30 11.10 23.74 3.98
C THR A 30 11.89 24.50 5.06
N GLU A 31 12.31 23.83 6.13
CA GLU A 31 13.03 24.46 7.23
C GLU A 31 14.43 24.95 6.80
N PRO A 32 14.82 26.19 7.16
CA PRO A 32 16.05 26.80 6.66
C PRO A 32 17.33 26.12 7.15
N ASN A 33 17.26 25.38 8.27
CA ASN A 33 18.42 24.77 8.93
C ASN A 33 18.46 23.24 8.81
N ILE A 34 17.61 22.65 7.98
CA ILE A 34 17.57 21.19 7.82
C ILE A 34 18.85 20.67 7.14
N THR A 35 19.47 19.66 7.74
CA THR A 35 20.69 19.04 7.25
C THR A 35 20.42 18.18 6.01
N THR A 36 21.48 17.83 5.27
CA THR A 36 21.32 16.92 4.11
C THR A 36 20.83 15.53 4.53
N MET A 37 21.27 15.04 5.70
CA MET A 37 20.84 13.75 6.23
C MET A 37 19.35 13.75 6.58
N GLU A 38 18.88 14.77 7.32
CA GLU A 38 17.46 14.91 7.65
C GLU A 38 16.58 15.08 6.40
N LYS A 39 17.07 15.75 5.35
CA LYS A 39 16.36 15.80 4.06
C LYS A 39 16.18 14.42 3.44
N MET A 40 17.22 13.59 3.46
CA MET A 40 17.15 12.24 2.91
C MET A 40 16.15 11.39 3.70
N ASP A 41 16.23 11.43 5.03
CA ASP A 41 15.29 10.72 5.90
C ASP A 41 13.84 11.17 5.66
N ALA A 42 13.60 12.48 5.56
CA ALA A 42 12.29 13.04 5.27
C ALA A 42 11.74 12.57 3.91
N VAL A 43 12.59 12.56 2.87
CA VAL A 43 12.23 12.05 1.54
C VAL A 43 11.89 10.56 1.59
N ASP A 44 12.67 9.75 2.30
CA ASP A 44 12.41 8.31 2.45
C ASP A 44 11.08 8.06 3.16
N VAL A 45 10.78 8.82 4.21
CA VAL A 45 9.49 8.74 4.91
C VAL A 45 8.34 9.13 3.99
N ILE A 46 8.47 10.22 3.22
CA ILE A 46 7.45 10.64 2.24
C ILE A 46 7.21 9.54 1.20
N VAL A 47 8.26 8.98 0.61
CA VAL A 47 8.16 7.96 -0.44
C VAL A 47 7.51 6.69 0.12
N ASN A 48 7.95 6.22 1.29
CA ASN A 48 7.41 5.01 1.89
C ASN A 48 5.93 5.16 2.25
N ASN A 49 5.54 6.27 2.88
CA ASN A 49 4.14 6.53 3.22
C ASN A 49 3.26 6.73 1.97
N SER A 50 3.82 7.29 0.89
CA SER A 50 3.11 7.41 -0.39
C SER A 50 2.81 6.04 -1.01
N ARG A 51 3.75 5.09 -0.89
CA ARG A 51 3.54 3.70 -1.33
C ARG A 51 2.51 2.97 -0.49
N VAL A 52 2.57 3.14 0.84
CA VAL A 52 1.55 2.60 1.76
C VAL A 52 0.16 3.13 1.40
N LEU A 53 0.05 4.44 1.17
CA LEU A 53 -1.23 5.06 0.80
C LEU A 53 -1.74 4.55 -0.55
N LEU A 54 -0.87 4.36 -1.54
CA LEU A 54 -1.25 3.80 -2.83
C LEU A 54 -1.78 2.36 -2.69
N GLN A 55 -1.13 1.54 -1.86
CA GLN A 55 -1.61 0.18 -1.58
C GLN A 55 -2.99 0.20 -0.93
N LEU A 56 -3.19 1.06 0.09
CA LEU A 56 -4.47 1.21 0.78
C LEU A 56 -5.59 1.66 -0.17
N ILE A 57 -5.30 2.57 -1.09
CA ILE A 57 -6.25 2.99 -2.14
C ILE A 57 -6.62 1.81 -3.04
N ASN A 58 -5.63 1.00 -3.48
CA ASN A 58 -5.91 -0.18 -4.28
C ASN A 58 -6.77 -1.21 -3.54
N ASP A 59 -6.50 -1.45 -2.25
CA ASP A 59 -7.27 -2.37 -1.43
C ASP A 59 -8.73 -1.91 -1.28
N ILE A 60 -8.97 -0.60 -1.12
CA ILE A 60 -10.32 -0.01 -1.08
C ILE A 60 -11.03 -0.16 -2.43
N LEU A 61 -10.31 0.06 -3.54
CA LEU A 61 -10.86 -0.11 -4.89
C LEU A 61 -11.21 -1.58 -5.16
N ASP A 62 -10.37 -2.52 -4.76
CA ASP A 62 -10.61 -3.96 -4.94
C ASP A 62 -11.76 -4.43 -4.04
N TYR A 63 -11.86 -3.96 -2.81
CA TYR A 63 -13.04 -4.17 -1.96
C TYR A 63 -14.32 -3.62 -2.62
N SER A 64 -14.25 -2.43 -3.22
CA SER A 64 -15.39 -1.82 -3.92
C SER A 64 -15.82 -2.63 -5.16
N LYS A 65 -14.88 -3.28 -5.85
CA LYS A 65 -15.18 -4.21 -6.97
C LYS A 65 -15.83 -5.51 -6.47
N LEU A 66 -15.34 -6.06 -5.34
CA LEU A 66 -15.90 -7.27 -4.72
C LEU A 66 -17.36 -7.05 -4.33
N GLU A 67 -17.67 -5.92 -3.69
CA GLU A 67 -19.03 -5.57 -3.26
C GLU A 67 -19.98 -5.25 -4.41
N ALA A 68 -19.45 -4.92 -5.60
CA ALA A 68 -20.26 -4.59 -6.78
C ALA A 68 -20.63 -5.81 -7.64
N ASP A 69 -20.37 -7.05 -7.18
CA ASP A 69 -20.47 -8.29 -7.97
C ASP A 69 -19.70 -8.22 -9.31
N LYS A 70 -18.70 -7.34 -9.40
CA LYS A 70 -17.89 -7.14 -10.61
C LYS A 70 -16.63 -8.01 -10.65
N PHE A 71 -16.51 -8.96 -9.73
CA PHE A 71 -15.47 -9.97 -9.78
C PHE A 71 -15.93 -11.14 -10.65
N TYR A 72 -15.41 -11.20 -11.87
CA TYR A 72 -15.52 -12.39 -12.70
C TYR A 72 -14.45 -13.38 -12.25
N ILE A 73 -14.86 -14.48 -11.61
CA ILE A 73 -13.97 -15.61 -11.38
C ILE A 73 -13.83 -16.33 -12.71
N GLU A 74 -12.72 -16.11 -13.41
CA GLU A 74 -12.38 -16.90 -14.58
C GLU A 74 -11.80 -18.24 -14.13
N LYS A 75 -12.52 -19.32 -14.42
CA LYS A 75 -12.11 -20.68 -14.07
C LYS A 75 -11.15 -21.19 -15.15
N VAL A 76 -9.88 -20.87 -15.01
CA VAL A 76 -8.81 -21.39 -15.89
C VAL A 76 -8.28 -22.72 -15.36
N SER A 77 -8.06 -23.68 -16.26
CA SER A 77 -7.34 -24.91 -15.93
C SER A 77 -5.87 -24.56 -15.71
N VAL A 78 -5.39 -24.76 -14.49
CA VAL A 78 -3.98 -24.53 -14.14
C VAL A 78 -3.34 -25.88 -13.81
N GLU A 79 -2.17 -26.15 -14.39
CA GLU A 79 -1.32 -27.24 -13.93
C GLU A 79 -0.71 -26.85 -12.58
N THR A 80 -1.02 -27.66 -11.57
CA THR A 80 -0.65 -27.39 -10.17
C THR A 80 0.85 -27.37 -9.92
N GLY A 81 1.64 -28.04 -10.77
CA GLY A 81 3.11 -27.98 -10.74
C GLY A 81 3.65 -26.58 -10.99
N ASP A 82 3.18 -25.94 -12.05
CA ASP A 82 3.63 -24.60 -12.48
C ASP A 82 3.14 -23.50 -11.52
N THR A 83 1.95 -23.66 -10.93
CA THR A 83 1.38 -22.63 -10.05
C THR A 83 2.16 -22.52 -8.73
N VAL A 84 2.63 -23.66 -8.20
CA VAL A 84 3.41 -23.69 -6.95
C VAL A 84 4.84 -23.16 -7.18
N GLU A 85 5.42 -23.39 -8.37
CA GLU A 85 6.75 -22.88 -8.72
C GLU A 85 6.76 -21.36 -8.99
N GLY A 86 5.68 -20.81 -9.55
CA GLY A 86 5.49 -19.35 -9.67
C GLY A 86 5.41 -18.63 -8.31
N VAL A 87 4.79 -19.25 -7.30
CA VAL A 87 4.72 -18.69 -5.94
C VAL A 87 6.08 -18.73 -5.25
N LYS A 88 6.87 -19.80 -5.43
CA LYS A 88 8.26 -19.87 -4.93
C LYS A 88 9.12 -18.76 -5.52
N SER A 89 8.99 -18.51 -6.83
CA SER A 89 9.80 -17.51 -7.54
C SER A 89 9.53 -16.07 -7.04
N LYS A 90 8.26 -15.71 -6.75
CA LYS A 90 7.93 -14.41 -6.14
C LYS A 90 8.40 -14.27 -4.69
N SER A 91 8.42 -15.36 -3.92
CA SER A 91 8.91 -15.36 -2.54
C SER A 91 10.46 -15.24 -2.44
N LEU A 92 11.19 -15.70 -3.46
CA LEU A 92 12.65 -15.63 -3.51
C LEU A 92 13.17 -14.28 -4.03
N LEU A 93 12.37 -13.56 -4.82
CA LEU A 93 12.68 -12.18 -5.24
C LEU A 93 12.57 -11.17 -4.09
N SER A 94 11.80 -11.45 -3.03
CA SER A 94 11.71 -10.56 -1.85
C SER A 94 12.87 -10.72 -0.86
N HIS A 95 13.65 -11.81 -0.96
CA HIS A 95 14.78 -12.10 -0.06
C HIS A 95 16.15 -11.83 -0.70
N SER A 96 16.20 -11.47 -1.98
CA SER A 96 17.47 -11.24 -2.72
C SER A 96 17.84 -9.75 -2.84
N LEU A 97 17.09 -8.84 -2.20
CA LEU A 97 17.30 -7.37 -2.21
C LEU A 97 17.48 -6.77 -0.81
N THR A 98 17.84 -7.59 0.17
CA THR A 98 18.33 -7.19 1.51
C THR A 98 19.73 -7.73 1.68
#